data_AF-A0A0G0IVN1-F1
#
_entry.id   AF-A0A0G0IVN1-F1
#
_cell.length_a   1.000
_cell.length_b   1.000
_cell.length_c   1.000
_cell.angle_alpha   90.00
_cell.angle_beta   90.00
_cell.angle_gamma   90.00
#
_symmetry.space_group_name_H-M   'P 1'
#
loop_
_entity.id
_entity.type
_entity.pdbx_description
1 polymer ?
#
loop_
_entity_poly.entity_id
_entity_poly.type
_entity_poly.pdbx_seq_one_letter_code
_entity_poly.pdbx_strand_id
1 'polypeptide(L)' 'MTDSILRHLIASAATLVTFLAYISGYFSGKVGWWWTALGLIIIYVAMFKFVDAGGHH' A
#
# COMPACT_ATOMS: atom_id res chain seq x y z
N MET A 1 6.73 7.83 -26.00
CA MET A 1 6.70 6.39 -25.64
C MET A 1 6.88 6.18 -24.14
N THR A 2 7.77 6.92 -23.48
CA THR A 2 7.99 6.91 -22.03
C THR A 2 6.74 7.23 -21.20
N ASP A 3 5.93 8.23 -21.60
CA ASP A 3 4.67 8.58 -20.94
C ASP A 3 3.65 7.43 -20.85
N SER A 4 3.54 6.63 -21.91
CA SER A 4 2.58 5.53 -21.94
C SER A 4 3.01 4.40 -20.99
N ILE A 5 4.32 4.14 -20.89
CA ILE A 5 4.89 3.16 -19.95
C ILE A 5 4.72 3.64 -18.50
N LEU A 6 5.01 4.92 -18.23
CA LEU A 6 4.83 5.51 -16.91
C LEU A 6 3.37 5.41 -16.45
N ARG A 7 2.43 5.71 -17.36
CA ARG A 7 0.99 5.62 -17.08
C ARG A 7 0.54 4.19 -16.80
N HIS A 8 1.06 3.21 -17.53
CA HIS A 8 0.77 1.79 -17.26
C HIS A 8 1.35 1.32 -15.93
N LEU A 9 2.54 1.80 -15.56
CA LEU A 9 3.17 1.48 -14.27
C LEU A 9 2.37 2.03 -13.09
N ILE A 10 1.87 3.27 -13.21
CA ILE A 10 1.02 3.88 -12.18
C ILE A 10 -0.33 3.15 -12.10
N ALA A 11 -0.94 2.83 -13.24
CA ALA A 11 -2.20 2.10 -13.27
C ALA A 11 -2.08 0.69 -12.68
N SER A 12 -0.99 -0.03 -12.96
CA SER A 12 -0.74 -1.35 -12.37
C SER A 12 -0.47 -1.27 -10.87
N ALA A 13 0.28 -0.26 -10.41
CA ALA A 13 0.48 0.00 -8.99
C ALA A 13 -0.85 0.29 -8.27
N ALA A 14 -1.71 1.13 -8.83
CA ALA A 14 -3.03 1.42 -8.26
C ALA A 14 -3.94 0.18 -8.21
N THR A 15 -3.91 -0.65 -9.25
CA THR A 15 -4.65 -1.92 -9.29
C THR A 15 -4.16 -2.87 -8.19
N LEU A 16 -2.84 -2.95 -7.99
CA LEU A 16 -2.22 -3.79 -6.98
C LEU A 16 -2.57 -3.33 -5.56
N VAL A 17 -2.55 -2.02 -5.29
CA VAL A 17 -3.01 -1.45 -4.01
C VAL A 17 -4.48 -1.77 -3.74
N THR A 18 -5.34 -1.63 -4.76
CA THR A 18 -6.78 -1.92 -4.63
C THR A 18 -7.02 -3.40 -4.35
N PHE A 19 -6.26 -4.29 -5.00
CA PHE A 19 -6.33 -5.73 -4.79
C PHE A 19 -5.87 -6.14 -3.39
N LEU A 20 -4.77 -5.56 -2.91
CA LEU A 20 -4.30 -5.77 -1.53
C LEU A 20 -5.31 -5.26 -0.50
N ALA A 21 -5.94 -4.11 -0.75
CA ALA A 21 -7.00 -3.58 0.11
C ALA A 21 -8.23 -4.51 0.15
N TYR A 22 -8.65 -5.03 -1.01
CA TYR A 22 -9.76 -5.98 -1.10
C TYR A 22 -9.48 -7.29 -0.36
N ILE A 23 -8.29 -7.89 -0.55
CA ILE A 23 -7.88 -9.10 0.15
C ILE A 23 -7.83 -8.85 1.66
N SER A 24 -7.18 -7.76 2.06
CA SER A 24 -7.05 -7.39 3.47
C SER A 24 -8.42 -7.23 4.13
N GLY A 25 -9.37 -6.54 3.47
CA GLY A 25 -10.76 -6.41 3.91
C GLY A 25 -11.54 -7.73 3.92
N TYR A 26 -11.33 -8.61 2.94
CA TYR A 26 -12.01 -9.90 2.88
C TYR A 26 -11.56 -10.84 4.01
N PHE A 27 -10.26 -10.87 4.33
CA PHE A 27 -9.74 -11.63 5.46
C PHE A 27 -10.14 -11.02 6.81
N SER A 28 -10.22 -9.69 6.89
CA SER A 28 -10.68 -8.92 8.05
C SER A 28 -12.07 -9.36 8.55
N GLY A 29 -12.98 -9.71 7.63
CA GLY A 29 -14.34 -10.11 7.97
C GLY A 29 -14.48 -11.46 8.69
N LYS A 30 -13.54 -12.40 8.51
CA LYS A 30 -13.59 -13.74 9.15
C LYS A 30 -12.59 -13.92 10.29
N VAL A 31 -11.42 -13.28 10.21
CA VAL A 31 -10.29 -13.48 11.15
C VAL A 31 -10.19 -12.33 12.16
N GLY A 32 -11.03 -11.31 12.00
CA GLY A 32 -11.07 -10.15 12.87
C GLY A 32 -10.29 -8.97 12.29
N TRP A 33 -10.95 -7.82 12.29
CA TRP A 33 -10.45 -6.52 11.83
C TRP A 33 -9.14 -6.01 12.44
N TRP A 34 -8.68 -6.65 13.52
CA TRP A 34 -7.46 -6.30 14.23
C TRP A 34 -6.21 -6.53 13.38
N TRP A 35 -6.22 -7.54 12.51
CA TRP A 35 -5.09 -7.83 11.60
C TRP A 35 -4.92 -6.76 10.53
N THR A 36 -6.03 -6.26 9.98
CA THR A 36 -6.03 -5.10 9.05
C THR A 36 -5.50 -3.84 9.72
N ALA A 37 -5.91 -3.56 10.96
CA ALA A 37 -5.44 -2.41 11.72
C ALA A 37 -3.94 -2.49 12.01
N LEU A 38 -3.44 -3.67 12.42
CA LEU A 38 -2.00 -3.89 12.60
C LEU A 38 -1.20 -3.72 11.30
N GLY A 39 -1.72 -4.24 10.19
CA GLY A 39 -1.10 -4.06 8.87
C GLY A 39 -0.98 -2.59 8.47
N LEU A 40 -2.05 -1.80 8.69
CA LEU A 40 -2.04 -0.36 8.43
C LEU A 40 -1.03 0.39 9.30
N ILE A 41 -0.91 0.04 10.59
CA ILE A 41 0.09 0.64 11.49
C ILE A 41 1.51 0.35 11.00
N ILE A 42 1.78 -0.89 10.57
CA ILE A 42 3.11 -1.26 10.03
C ILE A 42 3.42 -0.48 8.76
N ILE A 43 2.47 -0.36 7.83
CA ILE A 43 2.64 0.42 6.60
C ILE A 43 2.88 1.89 6.93
N TYR A 44 2.12 2.47 7.87
CA TYR A 44 2.28 3.85 8.30
C TYR A 44 3.68 4.10 8.88
N VAL A 45 4.15 3.23 9.77
CA VAL A 45 5.51 3.33 10.34
C VAL A 45 6.56 3.18 9.26
N ALA A 46 6.40 2.24 8.32
CA ALA A 46 7.33 2.06 7.21
C ALA A 46 7.39 3.32 6.33
N MET A 47 6.24 3.88 5.93
CA MET A 47 6.20 5.11 5.14
C MET A 47 6.80 6.29 5.91
N PHE A 48 6.51 6.42 7.20
CA PHE A 48 7.08 7.47 8.03
C PHE A 48 8.61 7.38 8.07
N LYS A 49 9.17 6.17 8.28
CA LYS A 49 10.63 5.97 8.25
C LYS A 49 11.23 6.20 6.86
N PHE A 50 10.53 5.87 5.78
CA PHE A 50 11.00 6.17 4.43
C PHE A 50 11.02 7.67 4.13
N VAL A 51 10.00 8.41 4.58
CA VAL A 51 9.94 9.86 4.42
C VAL A 51 11.00 10.56 5.29
N ASP A 52 11.16 10.10 6.53
CA ASP A 52 12.19 10.60 7.46
C ASP A 52 13.60 10.32 6.93
N ALA A 53 13.84 9.11 6.42
CA ALA A 53 15.11 8.75 5.76
C ALA A 53 15.34 9.49 4.43
N GLY A 54 14.27 9.83 3.70
CA GLY A 54 14.31 10.60 2.46
C GLY A 54 14.45 12.12 2.65
N GLY A 55 14.18 12.63 3.86
CA GLY A 55 14.31 14.04 4.22
C GLY A 55 15.75 14.50 4.54
N HIS A 56 16.72 13.60 4.45
CA HIS A 56 18.15 13.85 4.67
C HIS A 56 18.97 14.00 3.37
N HIS A 57 18.36 14.56 2.32
CA HIS A 57 19.05 14.97 1.09
C HIS A 57 18.60 16.36 0.66
#